data_AF-A0A1I8A5E7-F1
#
_entry.id   AF-A0A1I8A5E7-F1
#
_cell.length_a   1.000
_cell.length_b   1.000
_cell.length_c   1.000
_cell.angle_alpha   90.00
_cell.angle_beta   90.00
_cell.angle_gamma   90.00
#
_symmetry.space_group_name_H-M   'P 1'
#
loop_
_entity.id
_entity.type
_entity.pdbx_description
1 polymer ?
#
loop_
_entity_poly.entity_id
_entity_poly.type
_entity_poly.pdbx_seq_one_letter_code
_entity_poly.pdbx_strand_id
1 'polypeptide(L)'
;MNDQEDWDGAVVRDLLTFSSENYGKVRGKILAVSTKCKGAVEQIEEFVLQKALATFCPNHYLTFMPQCAFMKQYLLDIKGGLKVCSKEECEAIGKEYPENLGMFEEPSCVYKFQEGENEEKRRMYISFKPERSGEVNDYDLMKRASCIYVMFA
;
A
#
# COMPACT_ATOMS: atom_id res chain seq x y z
N MET A 1 27.13 -15.51 10.36
CA MET A 1 25.67 -15.63 10.39
C MET A 1 25.17 -14.47 11.20
N ASN A 2 24.55 -13.48 10.55
CA ASN A 2 23.75 -12.47 11.24
C ASN A 2 22.30 -12.82 10.90
N ASP A 3 21.69 -13.60 11.78
CA ASP A 3 20.24 -13.79 11.82
C ASP A 3 19.65 -12.50 12.38
N GLN A 4 19.74 -11.43 11.59
CA GLN A 4 19.00 -10.22 11.90
C GLN A 4 17.53 -10.59 11.72
N GLU A 5 16.83 -10.76 12.82
CA GLU A 5 15.42 -11.15 12.85
C GLU A 5 14.65 -10.27 11.86
N ASP A 6 13.87 -10.88 10.98
CA ASP A 6 13.03 -10.13 10.06
C ASP A 6 12.03 -9.34 10.90
N TRP A 7 12.04 -8.02 10.76
CA TRP A 7 11.09 -7.17 11.46
C TRP A 7 9.68 -7.44 10.93
N ASP A 8 8.73 -7.65 11.84
CA ASP A 8 7.32 -8.01 11.59
C ASP A 8 6.48 -6.89 10.93
N GLY A 9 7.06 -5.72 10.74
CA GLY A 9 6.40 -4.57 10.14
C GLY A 9 5.43 -3.85 11.08
N ALA A 10 5.33 -4.16 12.38
CA ALA A 10 4.31 -3.60 13.28
C ALA A 10 4.22 -2.06 13.23
N VAL A 11 5.35 -1.36 13.19
CA VAL A 11 5.39 0.12 13.03
C VAL A 11 4.71 0.59 11.75
N VAL A 12 4.75 -0.17 10.64
CA VAL A 12 4.00 0.16 9.41
C VAL A 12 2.51 0.10 9.68
N ARG A 13 2.01 -0.91 10.38
CA ARG A 13 0.59 -1.01 10.78
C ARG A 13 0.18 0.18 11.63
N ASP A 14 0.99 0.55 12.61
CA ASP A 14 0.72 1.69 13.49
C ASP A 14 0.70 3.00 12.71
N LEU A 15 1.65 3.20 11.79
CA LEU A 15 1.70 4.38 10.93
C LEU A 15 0.52 4.45 9.95
N LEU A 16 0.13 3.34 9.34
CA LEU A 16 -1.05 3.28 8.47
C LEU A 16 -2.33 3.57 9.25
N THR A 17 -2.46 3.00 10.45
CA THR A 17 -3.60 3.26 11.35
C THR A 17 -3.65 4.74 11.74
N PHE A 18 -2.52 5.28 12.22
CA PHE A 18 -2.38 6.70 12.56
C PHE A 18 -2.72 7.61 11.37
N SER A 19 -2.25 7.26 10.16
CA SER A 19 -2.53 8.01 8.94
C SER A 19 -4.03 8.07 8.62
N SER A 20 -4.76 6.99 8.89
CA SER A 20 -6.20 6.92 8.62
C SER A 20 -7.01 7.80 9.59
N GLU A 21 -6.51 8.01 10.81
CA GLU A 21 -7.14 8.86 11.83
C GLU A 21 -6.69 10.32 11.75
N ASN A 22 -5.48 10.56 11.22
CA ASN A 22 -4.81 11.86 11.22
C ASN A 22 -4.39 12.31 9.81
N TYR A 23 -5.16 11.97 8.79
CA TYR A 23 -4.81 12.14 7.38
C TYR A 23 -4.30 13.56 7.04
N GLY A 24 -4.95 14.62 7.56
CA GLY A 24 -4.52 16.00 7.34
C GLY A 24 -3.10 16.31 7.84
N LYS A 25 -2.58 15.58 8.83
CA LYS A 25 -1.21 15.77 9.38
C LYS A 25 -0.13 15.02 8.60
N VAL A 26 -0.53 14.04 7.79
CA VAL A 26 0.38 13.18 7.03
C VAL A 26 0.28 13.39 5.52
N ARG A 27 -0.69 14.19 5.05
CA ARG A 27 -0.80 14.57 3.65
C ARG A 27 0.50 15.17 3.12
N GLY A 28 0.91 14.72 1.94
CA GLY A 28 2.17 15.05 1.26
C GLY A 28 3.41 14.34 1.80
N LYS A 29 3.30 13.59 2.92
CA LYS A 29 4.45 12.87 3.49
C LYS A 29 4.63 11.50 2.85
N ILE A 30 5.88 11.04 2.87
CA ILE A 30 6.26 9.71 2.43
C ILE A 30 6.71 8.88 3.64
N LEU A 31 6.19 7.66 3.74
CA LEU A 31 6.82 6.58 4.46
C LEU A 31 7.71 5.80 3.49
N ALA A 32 9.02 5.80 3.75
CA ALA A 32 9.98 4.99 3.02
C ALA A 32 10.44 3.84 3.92
N VAL A 33 10.24 2.61 3.47
CA VAL A 33 10.76 1.41 4.11
C VAL A 33 11.83 0.83 3.20
N SER A 34 13.06 0.70 3.70
CA SER A 34 14.18 0.14 2.96
C SER A 34 14.72 -1.10 3.67
N THR A 35 15.16 -2.07 2.89
CA THR A 35 15.63 -3.40 3.33
C THR A 35 14.52 -4.24 3.99
N LYS A 36 14.55 -5.56 3.80
CA LYS A 36 13.65 -6.52 4.48
C LYS A 36 12.17 -6.11 4.49
N CYS A 37 11.65 -5.65 3.36
CA CYS A 37 10.32 -5.06 3.25
C CYS A 37 9.16 -6.05 3.38
N LYS A 38 9.43 -7.36 3.52
CA LYS A 38 8.41 -8.41 3.56
C LYS A 38 7.33 -8.14 4.61
N GLY A 39 7.73 -7.86 5.86
CA GLY A 39 6.78 -7.53 6.93
C GLY A 39 5.96 -6.29 6.60
N ALA A 40 6.59 -5.24 6.06
CA ALA A 40 5.90 -4.03 5.63
C ALA A 40 4.87 -4.27 4.51
N VAL A 41 5.19 -5.10 3.51
CA VAL A 41 4.22 -5.51 2.46
C VAL A 41 3.03 -6.20 3.09
N GLU A 42 3.27 -7.17 3.98
CA GLU A 42 2.20 -7.93 4.65
C GLU A 42 1.27 -7.01 5.46
N GLN A 43 1.84 -6.02 6.16
CA GLN A 43 1.03 -5.02 6.89
C GLN A 43 0.23 -4.10 5.97
N ILE A 44 0.80 -3.67 4.84
CA ILE A 44 0.10 -2.86 3.83
C ILE A 44 -1.04 -3.66 3.21
N GLU A 45 -0.79 -4.92 2.83
CA GLU A 45 -1.78 -5.84 2.30
C GLU A 45 -2.94 -6.01 3.29
N GLU A 46 -2.63 -6.33 4.55
CA GLU A 46 -3.63 -6.52 5.60
C GLU A 46 -4.45 -5.24 5.83
N PHE A 47 -3.81 -4.07 5.90
CA PHE A 47 -4.48 -2.79 6.07
C PHE A 47 -5.44 -2.49 4.92
N VAL A 48 -4.97 -2.60 3.66
CA VAL A 48 -5.82 -2.37 2.48
C VAL A 48 -6.99 -3.33 2.46
N LEU A 49 -6.77 -4.61 2.76
CA LEU A 49 -7.82 -5.62 2.82
C LEU A 49 -8.87 -5.27 3.88
N GLN A 50 -8.44 -4.90 5.09
CA GLN A 50 -9.34 -4.52 6.17
C GLN A 50 -10.20 -3.30 5.79
N LYS A 51 -9.59 -2.26 5.21
CA LYS A 51 -10.31 -1.04 4.80
C LYS A 51 -11.25 -1.29 3.62
N ALA A 52 -10.82 -2.07 2.62
CA ALA A 52 -11.67 -2.48 1.52
C ALA A 52 -12.88 -3.27 2.04
N LEU A 53 -12.66 -4.25 2.91
CA LEU A 53 -13.73 -5.05 3.53
C LEU A 53 -14.71 -4.18 4.33
N ALA A 54 -14.23 -3.21 5.10
CA ALA A 54 -15.08 -2.29 5.85
C ALA A 54 -15.98 -1.46 4.92
N THR A 55 -15.49 -1.12 3.72
CA THR A 55 -16.26 -0.41 2.69
C THR A 55 -17.35 -1.30 2.08
N PHE A 56 -17.05 -2.58 1.80
CA PHE A 56 -18.01 -3.51 1.21
C PHE A 56 -19.02 -4.09 2.22
N CYS A 57 -18.65 -4.18 3.51
CA CYS A 57 -19.48 -4.80 4.55
C CYS A 57 -19.44 -3.98 5.86
N PRO A 58 -20.18 -2.85 5.93
CA PRO A 58 -20.13 -1.92 7.06
C PRO A 58 -20.59 -2.53 8.41
N ASN A 59 -21.39 -3.61 8.37
CA ASN A 59 -22.05 -4.18 9.55
C ASN A 59 -21.28 -5.32 10.25
N HIS A 60 -19.96 -5.40 10.11
CA HIS A 60 -19.09 -6.16 11.01
C HIS A 60 -19.35 -7.69 11.17
N TYR A 61 -19.96 -8.37 10.20
CA TYR A 61 -20.11 -9.84 10.25
C TYR A 61 -18.80 -10.64 10.01
N LEU A 62 -17.64 -9.97 10.01
CA LEU A 62 -16.35 -10.60 9.70
C LEU A 62 -15.66 -11.23 10.92
N THR A 63 -16.04 -10.89 12.16
CA THR A 63 -15.53 -11.58 13.35
C THR A 63 -16.07 -13.01 13.48
N PHE A 64 -17.10 -13.39 12.73
CA PHE A 64 -17.77 -14.69 12.85
C PHE A 64 -17.83 -15.55 11.56
N MET A 65 -17.21 -15.13 10.45
CA MET A 65 -17.20 -15.95 9.22
C MET A 65 -15.78 -16.36 8.80
N PRO A 66 -15.31 -17.55 9.24
CA PRO A 66 -14.09 -18.18 8.73
C PRO A 66 -14.19 -18.60 7.25
N GLN A 67 -15.38 -18.51 6.65
CA GLN A 67 -15.73 -19.17 5.39
C GLN A 67 -15.55 -18.31 4.13
N CYS A 68 -15.18 -17.04 4.28
CA CYS A 68 -14.88 -16.20 3.12
C CYS A 68 -13.41 -16.29 2.71
N ALA A 69 -12.79 -17.48 2.73
CA ALA A 69 -11.55 -17.72 1.99
C ALA A 69 -11.70 -17.28 0.52
N PHE A 70 -12.90 -17.40 -0.04
CA PHE A 70 -13.29 -16.86 -1.35
C PHE A 70 -13.23 -15.33 -1.45
N MET A 71 -13.69 -14.57 -0.44
CA MET A 71 -13.55 -13.10 -0.47
C MET A 71 -12.12 -12.66 -0.17
N LYS A 72 -11.40 -13.37 0.70
CA LYS A 72 -9.96 -13.16 0.88
C LYS A 72 -9.26 -13.34 -0.47
N GLN A 73 -9.48 -14.43 -1.20
CA GLN A 73 -8.88 -14.63 -2.52
C GLN A 73 -9.31 -13.54 -3.51
N TYR A 74 -10.60 -13.20 -3.60
CA TYR A 74 -11.11 -12.17 -4.51
C TYR A 74 -10.57 -10.75 -4.21
N LEU A 75 -10.32 -10.43 -2.93
CA LEU A 75 -9.74 -9.17 -2.49
C LEU A 75 -8.20 -9.19 -2.50
N LEU A 76 -7.58 -10.36 -2.27
CA LEU A 76 -6.15 -10.64 -2.38
C LEU A 76 -5.70 -10.66 -3.84
N ASP A 77 -6.59 -10.96 -4.80
CA ASP A 77 -6.35 -10.91 -6.26
C ASP A 77 -6.16 -9.47 -6.79
N ILE A 78 -5.75 -8.53 -5.93
CA ILE A 78 -5.14 -7.24 -6.30
C ILE A 78 -6.10 -6.26 -6.98
N LYS A 79 -7.36 -6.63 -7.27
CA LYS A 79 -8.36 -5.76 -7.94
C LYS A 79 -9.32 -5.00 -7.00
N GLY A 80 -9.42 -5.40 -5.74
CA GLY A 80 -10.43 -4.86 -4.82
C GLY A 80 -10.06 -3.52 -4.18
N GLY A 81 -8.81 -3.36 -3.73
CA GLY A 81 -8.37 -2.21 -2.95
C GLY A 81 -7.28 -1.35 -3.60
N LEU A 82 -6.29 -1.97 -4.23
CA LEU A 82 -5.22 -1.27 -4.95
C LEU A 82 -5.52 -1.23 -6.44
N LYS A 83 -5.30 -0.07 -7.07
CA LYS A 83 -5.41 0.10 -8.53
C LYS A 83 -4.08 0.58 -9.07
N VAL A 84 -3.60 -0.01 -10.16
CA VAL A 84 -2.42 0.50 -10.86
C VAL A 84 -2.73 1.91 -11.37
N CYS A 85 -1.85 2.87 -11.08
CA CYS A 85 -1.95 4.24 -11.57
C CYS A 85 -1.66 4.30 -13.06
N SER A 86 -2.40 5.13 -13.79
CA SER A 86 -2.04 5.46 -15.17
C SER A 86 -0.79 6.33 -15.21
N LYS A 87 -0.16 6.45 -16.39
CA LYS A 87 0.99 7.33 -16.59
C LYS A 87 0.63 8.79 -16.26
N GLU A 88 -0.54 9.24 -16.69
CA GLU A 88 -1.05 10.59 -16.43
C GLU A 88 -1.29 10.83 -14.93
N GLU A 89 -1.77 9.82 -14.19
CA GLU A 89 -1.90 9.90 -12.74
C GLU A 89 -0.53 10.05 -12.08
N CYS A 90 0.47 9.25 -12.48
CA CYS A 90 1.84 9.35 -11.98
C CYS A 90 2.46 10.74 -12.27
N GLU A 91 2.29 11.26 -13.48
CA GLU A 91 2.76 12.60 -13.86
C GLU A 91 2.06 13.71 -13.06
N ALA A 92 0.75 13.57 -12.80
CA ALA A 92 0.01 14.52 -11.98
C ALA A 92 0.51 14.53 -10.54
N ILE A 93 0.77 13.35 -9.96
CA ILE A 93 1.32 13.21 -8.61
C ILE A 93 2.70 13.87 -8.51
N GLY A 94 3.59 13.62 -9.48
CA GLY A 94 4.92 14.21 -9.51
C GLY A 94 4.89 15.75 -9.62
N LYS A 95 3.86 16.31 -10.26
CA LYS A 95 3.63 17.77 -10.33
C LYS A 95 3.05 18.33 -9.02
N GLU A 96 2.14 17.60 -8.38
CA GLU A 96 1.51 18.02 -7.12
C GLU A 96 2.47 17.94 -5.94
N TYR A 97 3.38 16.96 -5.95
CA TYR A 97 4.36 16.70 -4.88
C TYR A 97 5.78 16.64 -5.44
N PRO A 98 6.38 17.77 -5.84
CA PRO A 98 7.69 17.79 -6.49
C PRO A 98 8.83 17.30 -5.58
N GLU A 99 8.77 17.58 -4.28
CA GLU A 99 9.69 17.00 -3.27
C GLU A 99 9.70 15.46 -3.25
N ASN A 100 8.66 14.83 -3.80
CA ASN A 100 8.46 13.38 -3.82
C ASN A 100 8.80 12.75 -5.18
N LEU A 101 9.31 13.52 -6.15
CA LEU A 101 9.60 13.05 -7.52
C LEU A 101 10.46 11.79 -7.59
N GLY A 102 11.43 11.65 -6.68
CA GLY A 102 12.31 10.47 -6.62
C GLY A 102 11.58 9.14 -6.37
N MET A 103 10.33 9.16 -5.88
CA MET A 103 9.48 7.97 -5.78
C MET A 103 8.96 7.45 -7.12
N PHE A 104 8.87 8.33 -8.12
CA PHE A 104 8.10 8.11 -9.35
C PHE A 104 8.95 8.02 -10.62
N GLU A 105 10.26 8.31 -10.54
CA GLU A 105 11.17 8.26 -11.69
C GLU A 105 11.63 6.85 -12.08
N GLU A 106 11.62 5.88 -11.16
CA GLU A 106 12.07 4.49 -11.40
C GLU A 106 11.19 3.33 -10.87
N PRO A 107 9.92 3.49 -10.47
CA PRO A 107 9.15 2.33 -10.05
C PRO A 107 8.63 1.54 -11.25
N SER A 108 8.63 0.22 -11.12
CA SER A 108 8.02 -0.67 -12.12
C SER A 108 6.50 -0.44 -12.22
N CYS A 109 5.85 -0.08 -11.10
CA CYS A 109 4.43 0.26 -11.00
C CYS A 109 4.15 1.12 -9.76
N VAL A 110 3.16 2.02 -9.87
CA VAL A 110 2.58 2.77 -8.74
C VAL A 110 1.15 2.28 -8.55
N TYR A 111 0.79 1.96 -7.32
CA TYR A 111 -0.54 1.52 -6.93
C TYR A 111 -1.23 2.61 -6.13
N LYS A 112 -2.54 2.73 -6.27
CA LYS A 112 -3.39 3.66 -5.52
C LYS A 112 -4.40 2.89 -4.69
N PHE A 113 -4.42 3.15 -3.40
CA PHE A 113 -5.54 2.87 -2.52
C PHE A 113 -6.36 4.15 -2.33
N GLN A 114 -7.68 4.00 -2.27
CA GLN A 114 -8.58 5.13 -2.08
C GLN A 114 -9.77 4.72 -1.23
N GLU A 115 -10.10 5.54 -0.22
CA GLU A 115 -11.28 5.40 0.62
C GLU A 115 -12.00 6.75 0.77
N GLY A 116 -13.26 6.71 1.22
CA GLY A 116 -14.12 7.89 1.37
C GLY A 116 -14.71 8.40 0.07
N GLU A 117 -15.65 9.34 0.19
CA GLU A 117 -16.35 9.98 -0.92
C GLU A 117 -16.14 11.49 -0.89
N ASN A 118 -16.20 12.13 -2.07
CA ASN A 118 -16.15 13.59 -2.22
C ASN A 118 -14.91 14.24 -1.55
N GLU A 119 -15.14 15.20 -0.65
CA GLU A 119 -14.11 15.98 0.03
C GLU A 119 -13.37 15.20 1.12
N GLU A 120 -13.92 14.06 1.56
CA GLU A 120 -13.28 13.16 2.53
C GLU A 120 -12.46 12.05 1.85
N LYS A 121 -12.30 12.13 0.53
CA LYS A 121 -11.57 11.15 -0.27
C LYS A 121 -10.08 11.16 0.09
N ARG A 122 -9.63 10.08 0.71
CA ARG A 122 -8.23 9.88 1.12
C ARG A 122 -7.55 8.97 0.12
N ARG A 123 -6.33 9.31 -0.28
CA ARG A 123 -5.55 8.51 -1.23
C ARG A 123 -4.22 8.13 -0.62
N MET A 124 -3.78 6.94 -0.98
CA MET A 124 -2.47 6.45 -0.66
C MET A 124 -1.86 5.89 -1.95
N TYR A 125 -0.66 6.34 -2.27
CA TYR A 125 0.09 5.87 -3.42
C TYR A 125 1.26 5.03 -2.95
N ILE A 126 1.41 3.85 -3.54
CA ILE A 126 2.36 2.84 -3.10
C ILE A 126 3.25 2.49 -4.28
N SER A 127 4.55 2.57 -4.08
CA SER A 127 5.56 2.30 -5.09
C SER A 127 6.55 1.28 -4.55
N PHE A 128 6.94 0.32 -5.38
CA PHE A 128 7.87 -0.75 -5.04
C PHE A 128 9.12 -0.63 -5.90
N LYS A 129 10.28 -0.63 -5.25
CA LYS A 129 11.56 -0.74 -5.96
C LYS A 129 12.10 -2.16 -5.81
N PRO A 130 12.19 -2.95 -6.89
CA PRO A 130 12.79 -4.27 -6.83
C PRO A 130 14.31 -4.19 -6.67
N GLU A 131 14.92 -5.22 -6.08
CA GLU A 131 16.38 -5.30 -5.93
C GLU A 131 17.10 -5.60 -7.25
N ARG A 132 16.43 -6.26 -8.20
CA ARG A 132 16.95 -6.61 -9.52
C ARG A 132 15.88 -6.42 -10.59
N SER A 133 16.26 -5.88 -11.75
CA SER A 133 15.40 -5.81 -12.93
C SER A 133 15.26 -7.20 -13.55
N GLY A 134 14.06 -7.77 -13.50
CA GLY A 134 13.70 -9.00 -14.21
C GLY A 134 12.20 -9.03 -14.43
N GLU A 135 11.75 -9.72 -15.48
CA GLU A 135 10.32 -9.95 -15.70
C GLU A 135 9.78 -10.87 -14.61
N VAL A 136 9.08 -10.27 -13.65
CA VAL A 136 8.34 -10.99 -12.61
C VAL A 136 6.95 -10.35 -12.56
N ASN A 137 5.92 -11.13 -12.23
CA ASN A 137 4.60 -10.56 -12.04
C ASN A 137 4.63 -9.52 -10.90
N ASP A 138 3.72 -8.55 -10.97
CA ASP A 138 3.59 -7.44 -10.01
C ASP A 138 3.57 -7.89 -8.53
N TYR A 139 2.92 -9.01 -8.24
CA TYR A 139 2.80 -9.53 -6.90
C TYR A 139 4.15 -10.01 -6.33
N ASP A 140 4.91 -10.74 -7.14
CA ASP A 140 6.24 -11.18 -6.80
C ASP A 140 7.21 -9.99 -6.70
N LEU A 141 7.00 -8.92 -7.48
CA LEU A 141 7.74 -7.67 -7.34
C LEU A 141 7.49 -7.02 -5.97
N MET A 142 6.25 -7.01 -5.48
CA MET A 142 5.94 -6.53 -4.13
C MET A 142 6.68 -7.34 -3.07
N LYS A 143 6.58 -8.68 -3.11
CA LYS A 143 7.22 -9.57 -2.12
C LYS A 143 8.75 -9.52 -2.14
N ARG A 144 9.35 -9.11 -3.27
CA ARG A 144 10.81 -9.00 -3.46
C ARG A 144 11.30 -7.55 -3.43
N ALA A 145 10.45 -6.60 -3.05
CA ALA A 145 10.83 -5.19 -2.99
C ALA A 145 11.97 -4.99 -1.99
N SER A 146 13.02 -4.27 -2.42
CA SER A 146 14.09 -3.81 -1.55
C SER A 146 13.72 -2.49 -0.88
N CYS A 147 12.82 -1.72 -1.49
CA CYS A 147 12.20 -0.54 -0.90
C CYS A 147 10.70 -0.45 -1.22
N ILE A 148 9.93 0.01 -0.24
CA ILE A 148 8.53 0.42 -0.40
C ILE A 148 8.45 1.91 -0.10
N TYR A 149 7.70 2.63 -0.92
CA TYR A 149 7.34 4.00 -0.66
C TYR A 149 5.82 4.13 -0.60
N VAL A 150 5.34 4.77 0.46
CA VAL A 150 3.91 5.04 0.69
C VAL A 150 3.73 6.55 0.83
N MET A 151 3.07 7.16 -0.14
CA MET A 151 2.73 8.59 -0.12
C MET A 151 1.27 8.78 0.28
N PHE A 152 1.02 9.61 1.29
CA PHE A 152 -0.34 9.96 1.73
C PHE A 152 -0.75 11.25 1.03
N ALA A 153 -1.79 11.23 0.20
CA ALA A 153 -2.16 12.34 -0.67
C ALA A 153 -3.62 12.71 -0.56
#